data_AF-A0A8D0BS01-F1
#
_entry.id   AF-A0A8D0BS01-F1
#
_cell.length_a   1.000
_cell.length_b   1.000
_cell.length_c   1.000
_cell.angle_alpha   90.00
_cell.angle_beta   90.00
_cell.angle_gamma   90.00
#
_symmetry.space_group_name_H-M   'P 1'
#
loop_
_entity.id
_entity.type
_entity.pdbx_description
1 polymer ?
#
loop_
_entity_poly.entity_id
_entity_poly.type
_entity_poly.pdbx_seq_one_letter_code
_entity_poly.pdbx_strand_id
1 'polypeptide(L)'
;MENNITFRLLLLFFCIGFSVTVDQVFGRMKRRLSLNFGDIDNLKGFVIRFILTNSYYKLSIQNWFTLHRIQLIYNHSVQATFNATRIHAPASYSYHCEHVSNLQRYDALLTPSSVDDAAKLWEVTFIDFQIQGFNIEDGQFAYAKDCASLFPPAILMGLVMSLILLLVLAYALHMLIHLKSLDRHYECKASPVYFPQMKDIDTVDEKEPLRNNGIEAYELRCQQYSKIYI
;
A
#
# COMPACT_ATOMS: atom_id res chain seq x y z
N MET A 1 7.14 29.82 -25.49
CA MET A 1 7.47 28.51 -26.10
C MET A 1 7.41 27.51 -24.96
N GLU A 2 6.38 26.69 -24.96
CA GLU A 2 6.13 25.65 -23.96
C GLU A 2 6.75 24.38 -24.55
N ASN A 3 7.78 23.84 -23.87
CA ASN A 3 8.58 22.75 -24.40
C ASN A 3 8.21 21.47 -23.66
N ASN A 4 7.55 20.54 -24.36
CA ASN A 4 7.14 19.27 -23.77
C ASN A 4 8.09 18.15 -24.21
N ILE A 5 8.69 17.47 -23.24
CA ILE A 5 9.53 16.29 -23.50
C ILE A 5 9.11 15.12 -22.62
N THR A 6 8.83 14.00 -23.28
CA THR A 6 8.57 12.72 -22.63
C THR A 6 9.72 11.77 -22.93
N PHE A 7 10.35 11.25 -21.87
CA PHE A 7 11.43 10.28 -21.95
C PHE A 7 10.91 8.91 -21.52
N ARG A 8 10.94 7.95 -22.45
CA ARG A 8 10.73 6.55 -22.13
C ARG A 8 12.06 5.85 -22.28
N LEU A 9 12.69 5.48 -21.16
CA LEU A 9 14.08 5.03 -21.15
C LEU A 9 14.29 3.84 -22.09
N LEU A 10 13.34 2.90 -22.13
CA LEU A 10 13.36 1.75 -23.03
C LEU A 10 13.37 2.12 -24.53
N LEU A 11 12.71 3.20 -24.95
CA LEU A 11 12.67 3.65 -26.35
C LEU A 11 13.93 4.44 -26.74
N LEU A 12 14.61 5.08 -25.78
CA LEU A 12 15.83 5.84 -26.06
C LEU A 12 16.99 4.95 -26.52
N PHE A 13 17.06 3.69 -26.04
CA PHE A 13 18.09 2.74 -26.45
C PHE A 13 17.98 2.30 -27.91
N PHE A 14 16.76 2.24 -28.47
CA PHE A 14 16.53 1.63 -29.79
C PHE A 14 16.59 2.61 -30.97
N CYS A 15 16.47 3.92 -30.74
CA CYS A 15 16.35 4.90 -31.84
C CYS A 15 17.44 5.99 -31.87
N ILE A 16 18.20 6.17 -30.78
CA ILE A 16 19.09 7.33 -30.61
C ILE A 16 20.45 6.82 -30.17
N GLY A 17 21.52 7.17 -30.88
CA GLY A 17 22.87 6.99 -30.36
C GLY A 17 23.00 7.85 -29.09
N PHE A 18 22.99 7.24 -27.92
CA PHE A 18 23.19 7.95 -26.65
C PHE A 18 24.43 7.37 -25.95
N SER A 19 25.12 8.22 -25.19
CA SER A 19 26.24 7.78 -24.35
C SER A 19 25.95 8.10 -22.90
N VAL A 20 26.38 7.21 -22.01
CA VAL A 20 26.23 7.37 -20.57
C VAL A 20 27.60 7.70 -19.98
N THR A 21 27.66 8.79 -19.23
CA THR A 21 28.86 9.23 -18.52
C THR A 21 28.58 9.27 -17.03
N VAL A 22 29.47 8.71 -16.22
CA VAL A 22 29.35 8.67 -14.76
C VAL A 22 30.58 9.33 -14.16
N ASP A 23 30.36 10.42 -13.44
CA ASP A 23 31.41 11.18 -12.76
C ASP A 23 31.20 11.18 -11.25
N GLN A 24 32.30 11.08 -10.49
CA GLN A 24 32.30 11.34 -9.06
C GLN A 24 32.63 12.81 -8.80
N VAL A 25 31.77 13.53 -8.08
CA VAL A 25 31.93 14.97 -7.87
C VAL A 25 32.08 15.23 -6.37
N PHE A 26 33.31 15.51 -5.95
CA PHE A 26 33.66 15.97 -4.60
C PHE A 26 33.27 14.98 -3.48
N GLY A 27 34.24 14.13 -3.09
CA GLY A 27 34.06 13.12 -2.04
C GLY A 27 33.29 11.86 -2.49
N ARG A 28 33.25 10.82 -1.65
CA ARG A 28 32.51 9.56 -1.94
C ARG A 28 30.98 9.70 -1.85
N MET A 29 30.48 10.88 -1.49
CA MET A 29 29.06 11.09 -1.14
C MET A 29 28.22 11.64 -2.29
N LYS A 30 28.81 12.15 -3.37
CA LYS A 30 28.05 12.74 -4.47
C LYS A 30 28.49 12.18 -5.82
N ARG A 31 27.50 11.76 -6.61
CA ARG A 31 27.67 11.17 -7.94
C ARG A 31 26.86 11.92 -8.97
N ARG A 32 27.40 11.98 -10.18
CA ARG A 32 26.77 12.61 -11.33
C ARG A 32 26.66 11.57 -12.43
N LEU A 33 25.46 11.42 -12.97
CA LEU A 33 25.17 10.59 -14.13
C LEU A 33 24.69 11.53 -15.24
N SER A 34 25.33 11.48 -16.39
CA SER A 34 24.99 12.30 -17.55
C SER A 34 24.64 11.40 -18.73
N LEU A 35 23.39 11.50 -19.19
CA LEU A 35 22.91 10.89 -20.41
C LEU A 35 23.08 11.90 -21.53
N ASN A 36 24.03 11.65 -22.42
CA ASN A 36 24.29 12.48 -23.59
C ASN A 36 23.52 11.90 -24.76
N PHE A 37 22.57 12.65 -25.30
CA PHE A 37 21.85 12.29 -26.50
C PHE A 37 22.67 12.76 -27.69
N GLY A 38 22.94 11.85 -28.63
CA GLY A 38 23.62 12.17 -29.88
C GLY A 38 22.81 13.14 -30.74
N ASP A 39 23.46 13.69 -31.75
CA ASP A 39 22.83 14.64 -32.67
C ASP A 39 21.69 13.95 -33.45
N ILE A 40 20.46 14.42 -33.24
CA ILE A 40 19.30 14.08 -34.07
C ILE A 40 18.77 15.37 -34.67
N ASP A 41 18.80 15.46 -35.99
CA ASP A 41 18.31 16.61 -36.77
C ASP A 41 18.82 17.96 -36.22
N ASN A 42 17.96 18.69 -35.50
CA ASN A 42 18.20 20.02 -34.95
C ASN A 42 18.49 20.05 -33.44
N LEU A 43 18.36 18.93 -32.72
CA LEU A 43 18.62 18.83 -31.28
C LEU A 43 20.05 18.34 -31.07
N LYS A 44 21.01 19.27 -31.17
CA LYS A 44 22.43 18.96 -30.98
C LYS A 44 22.85 19.11 -29.53
N GLY A 45 23.57 18.11 -29.01
CA GLY A 45 24.18 18.16 -27.67
C GLY A 45 23.18 18.35 -26.53
N PHE A 46 22.05 17.65 -26.56
CA PHE A 46 21.13 17.60 -25.42
C PHE A 46 21.65 16.59 -24.38
N VAL A 47 21.74 17.02 -23.13
CA VAL A 47 22.28 16.21 -22.02
C VAL A 47 21.33 16.30 -20.82
N ILE A 48 20.93 15.14 -20.31
CA ILE A 48 20.21 15.04 -19.04
C ILE A 48 21.22 14.65 -17.96
N ARG A 49 21.37 15.49 -16.95
CA ARG A 49 22.30 15.25 -15.83
C ARG A 49 21.53 15.00 -14.54
N PHE A 50 21.77 13.85 -13.94
CA PHE A 50 21.28 13.44 -12.63
C PHE A 50 22.37 13.66 -11.59
N ILE A 51 22.02 14.30 -10.48
CA ILE A 51 22.93 14.56 -9.36
C ILE A 51 22.41 13.78 -8.16
N LEU A 52 23.15 12.76 -7.75
CA LEU A 52 22.81 11.88 -6.63
C LEU A 52 23.71 12.18 -5.43
N THR A 53 23.15 12.11 -4.23
CA THR A 53 23.85 12.27 -2.97
C THR A 53 23.57 11.08 -2.07
N ASN A 54 24.59 10.60 -1.36
CA ASN A 54 24.51 9.52 -0.39
C ASN A 54 24.71 10.11 1.02
N SER A 55 23.77 9.85 1.92
CA SER A 55 23.77 10.34 3.30
C SER A 55 23.42 9.23 4.28
N TYR A 56 24.09 9.19 5.42
CA TYR A 56 23.80 8.23 6.48
C TYR A 56 22.62 8.72 7.34
N TYR A 57 21.54 7.96 7.36
CA TYR A 57 20.38 8.25 8.20
C TYR A 57 20.47 7.49 9.52
N LYS A 58 20.61 8.24 10.63
CA LYS A 58 20.75 7.66 11.97
C LYS A 58 19.55 6.79 12.39
N LEU A 59 18.33 7.20 12.02
CA LEU A 59 17.11 6.47 12.40
C LEU A 59 17.01 5.08 11.75
N SER A 60 17.50 4.96 10.52
CA SER A 60 17.48 3.69 9.78
C SER A 60 18.79 2.91 9.90
N ILE A 61 19.82 3.49 10.53
CA ILE A 61 21.17 2.91 10.67
C ILE A 61 21.71 2.45 9.30
N GLN A 62 21.42 3.23 8.26
CA GLN A 62 21.75 2.87 6.89
C GLN A 62 22.04 4.11 6.06
N ASN A 63 22.86 3.91 5.02
CA ASN A 63 23.08 4.89 3.97
C ASN A 63 21.88 4.95 3.03
N TRP A 64 21.43 6.15 2.70
CA TRP A 64 20.38 6.41 1.72
C TRP A 64 20.92 7.28 0.61
N PHE A 65 20.59 6.93 -0.62
CA PHE A 65 20.82 7.83 -1.73
C PHE A 65 19.56 8.62 -2.03
N THR A 66 19.77 9.88 -2.42
CA THR A 66 18.72 10.79 -2.85
C THR A 66 19.13 11.38 -4.19
N LEU A 67 18.19 11.43 -5.13
CA LEU A 67 18.35 12.18 -6.36
C LEU A 67 18.14 13.67 -6.03
N HIS A 68 19.23 14.40 -5.86
CA HIS A 68 19.16 15.78 -5.42
C HIS A 68 18.56 16.69 -6.50
N ARG A 69 19.10 16.60 -7.71
CA ARG A 69 18.72 17.47 -8.84
C ARG A 69 18.80 16.75 -10.18
N ILE A 70 17.95 17.17 -11.11
CA ILE A 70 18.01 16.85 -12.55
C ILE A 70 18.24 18.15 -13.31
N GLN A 71 19.21 18.17 -14.21
CA GLN A 71 19.49 19.31 -15.08
C GLN A 71 19.28 18.91 -16.53
N LEU A 72 18.54 19.75 -17.26
CA LEU A 72 18.47 19.68 -18.71
C LEU A 72 19.50 20.67 -19.27
N ILE A 73 20.42 20.15 -20.06
CA ILE A 73 21.50 20.93 -20.66
C ILE A 73 21.32 20.84 -22.17
N TYR A 74 21.30 21.99 -22.83
CA TYR A 74 21.21 22.09 -24.27
C TYR A 74 22.26 23.06 -24.76
N ASN A 75 23.03 22.65 -25.77
CA ASN A 75 24.11 23.45 -26.35
C ASN A 75 25.09 23.99 -25.27
N HIS A 76 25.51 23.10 -24.36
CA HIS A 76 26.40 23.40 -23.22
C HIS A 76 25.86 24.37 -22.14
N SER A 77 24.63 24.89 -22.29
CA SER A 77 23.98 25.74 -21.29
C SER A 77 22.90 24.96 -20.52
N VAL A 78 22.80 25.21 -19.21
CA VAL A 78 21.73 24.65 -18.37
C VAL A 78 20.44 25.38 -18.69
N GLN A 79 19.47 24.66 -19.27
CA GLN A 79 18.17 25.22 -19.65
C GLN A 79 17.14 25.12 -18.52
N ALA A 80 17.22 24.05 -17.72
CA ALA A 80 16.28 23.81 -16.64
C ALA A 80 16.95 23.02 -15.52
N THR A 81 16.64 23.37 -14.26
CA THR A 81 17.02 22.58 -13.09
C THR A 81 15.80 22.21 -12.27
N PHE A 82 15.62 20.91 -12.05
CA PHE A 82 14.57 20.36 -11.21
C PHE A 82 15.15 19.80 -9.92
N ASN A 83 14.53 20.15 -8.79
CA ASN A 83 14.72 19.49 -7.50
C ASN A 83 13.93 18.18 -7.49
N ALA A 84 14.61 17.09 -7.11
CA ALA A 84 14.08 15.73 -7.12
C ALA A 84 14.16 15.07 -5.74
N THR A 85 14.16 15.88 -4.67
CA THR A 85 14.46 15.44 -3.29
C THR A 85 13.52 14.36 -2.75
N ARG A 86 12.33 14.18 -3.32
CA ARG A 86 11.39 13.11 -2.96
C ARG A 86 11.80 11.74 -3.51
N ILE A 87 12.75 11.68 -4.43
CA ILE A 87 13.26 10.44 -5.03
C ILE A 87 14.47 9.96 -4.20
N HIS A 88 14.24 8.96 -3.35
CA HIS A 88 15.23 8.45 -2.42
C HIS A 88 14.99 6.96 -2.08
N ALA A 89 16.08 6.22 -1.93
CA ALA A 89 16.07 4.81 -1.54
C ALA A 89 17.33 4.46 -0.73
N PRO A 90 17.32 3.35 0.03
CA PRO A 90 18.52 2.85 0.66
C PRO A 90 19.64 2.63 -0.36
N ALA A 91 20.89 2.87 0.02
CA ALA A 91 22.05 2.79 -0.87
C ALA A 91 22.27 1.38 -1.47
N SER A 92 21.72 0.34 -0.86
CA SER A 92 21.75 -1.05 -1.34
C SER A 92 20.54 -1.44 -2.19
N TYR A 93 19.62 -0.51 -2.47
CA TYR A 93 18.40 -0.75 -3.25
C TYR A 93 18.46 0.10 -4.52
N SER A 94 17.65 -0.25 -5.52
CA SER A 94 17.34 0.65 -6.63
C SER A 94 16.05 1.41 -6.34
N TYR A 95 15.86 2.58 -6.95
CA TYR A 95 14.59 3.30 -6.91
C TYR A 95 13.85 3.06 -8.22
N HIS A 96 12.59 2.67 -8.15
CA HIS A 96 11.73 2.46 -9.32
C HIS A 96 10.44 3.30 -9.21
N CYS A 97 9.99 3.85 -10.32
CA CYS A 97 8.71 4.55 -10.40
C CYS A 97 8.17 4.54 -11.82
N GLU A 98 6.88 4.28 -11.97
CA GLU A 98 6.22 4.28 -13.27
C GLU A 98 6.27 5.67 -13.95
N HIS A 99 6.07 6.73 -13.17
CA HIS A 99 6.06 8.11 -13.65
C HIS A 99 6.89 9.02 -12.74
N VAL A 100 7.92 9.66 -13.29
CA VAL A 100 8.64 10.76 -12.64
C VAL A 100 8.47 12.01 -13.49
N SER A 101 7.68 12.96 -13.01
CA SER A 101 7.30 14.14 -13.79
C SER A 101 7.25 15.41 -12.94
N ASN A 102 7.27 16.56 -13.59
CA ASN A 102 6.94 17.85 -12.98
C ASN A 102 5.45 18.19 -13.04
N LEU A 103 4.63 17.36 -13.69
CA LEU A 103 3.19 17.55 -13.79
C LEU A 103 2.46 17.11 -12.53
N GLN A 104 1.44 17.88 -12.16
CA GLN A 104 0.63 17.61 -10.98
C GLN A 104 -0.18 16.32 -11.07
N ARG A 105 -0.53 15.87 -12.28
CA ARG A 105 -1.21 14.57 -12.49
C ARG A 105 -0.36 13.35 -12.10
N TYR A 106 0.95 13.51 -11.98
CA TYR A 106 1.93 12.46 -11.64
C TYR A 106 2.72 12.84 -10.37
N ASP A 107 2.01 13.33 -9.35
CA ASP A 107 2.54 13.75 -8.04
C ASP A 107 3.62 14.85 -8.05
N ALA A 108 3.92 15.42 -9.23
CA ALA A 108 4.91 16.45 -9.46
C ALA A 108 6.26 16.20 -8.73
N LEU A 109 6.76 14.96 -8.78
CA LEU A 109 8.01 14.54 -8.11
C LEU A 109 9.21 15.43 -8.45
N LEU A 110 9.19 16.06 -9.62
CA LEU A 110 10.15 17.08 -10.05
C LEU A 110 9.59 18.48 -9.81
N THR A 111 10.33 19.30 -9.07
CA THR A 111 9.92 20.68 -8.76
C THR A 111 10.94 21.68 -9.30
N PRO A 112 10.54 22.82 -9.90
CA PRO A 112 11.49 23.85 -10.33
C PRO A 112 12.39 24.30 -9.17
N SER A 113 13.66 24.57 -9.45
CA SER A 113 14.61 24.87 -8.39
C SER A 113 14.49 26.28 -7.80
N SER A 114 13.99 27.23 -8.58
CA SER A 114 13.66 28.60 -8.17
C SER A 114 12.30 29.04 -8.73
N VAL A 115 11.77 30.16 -8.20
CA VAL A 115 10.47 30.70 -8.60
C VAL A 115 10.50 31.29 -10.02
N ASP A 116 11.64 31.84 -10.44
CA ASP A 116 11.83 32.40 -11.79
C ASP A 116 12.59 31.45 -12.73
N ASP A 117 12.65 30.16 -12.38
CA ASP A 117 13.42 29.17 -13.13
C ASP A 117 12.76 28.88 -14.48
N ALA A 118 13.57 28.87 -15.54
CA ALA A 118 13.16 28.46 -16.88
C ALA A 118 12.59 27.03 -16.88
N ALA A 119 12.89 26.23 -15.86
CA ALA A 119 12.29 24.91 -15.62
C ALA A 119 10.75 24.88 -15.65
N LYS A 120 10.06 25.99 -15.37
CA LYS A 120 8.59 26.06 -15.49
C LYS A 120 8.09 25.96 -16.94
N LEU A 121 8.94 26.27 -17.92
CA LEU A 121 8.62 26.21 -19.35
C LEU A 121 8.82 24.82 -19.95
N TRP A 122 9.34 23.88 -19.16
CA TRP A 122 9.65 22.53 -19.59
C TRP A 122 8.71 21.55 -18.91
N GLU A 123 7.96 20.77 -19.70
CA GLU A 123 7.26 19.59 -19.21
C GLU A 123 8.17 18.37 -19.39
N VAL A 124 8.53 17.71 -18.29
CA VAL A 124 9.43 16.55 -18.30
C VAL A 124 8.73 15.39 -17.66
N THR A 125 8.63 14.28 -18.39
CA THR A 125 8.08 13.03 -17.85
C THR A 125 8.98 11.87 -18.20
N PHE A 126 9.54 11.21 -17.18
CA PHE A 126 10.19 9.93 -17.31
C PHE A 126 9.17 8.82 -17.05
N ILE A 127 9.09 7.87 -17.99
CA ILE A 127 8.24 6.70 -17.89
C ILE A 127 9.13 5.50 -17.59
N ASP A 128 8.69 4.66 -16.65
CA ASP A 128 9.38 3.44 -16.23
C ASP A 128 10.81 3.76 -15.75
N PHE A 129 10.88 4.64 -14.75
CA PHE A 129 12.13 5.21 -14.26
C PHE A 129 12.74 4.31 -13.19
N GLN A 130 13.91 3.74 -13.46
CA GLN A 130 14.71 3.02 -12.48
C GLN A 130 16.13 3.58 -12.39
N ILE A 131 16.62 3.82 -11.16
CA ILE A 131 17.97 4.34 -10.93
C ILE A 131 18.60 3.78 -9.64
N GLN A 132 19.91 3.54 -9.69
CA GLN A 132 20.73 3.20 -8.55
C GLN A 132 22.09 3.89 -8.70
N GLY A 133 22.49 4.66 -7.69
CA GLY A 133 23.74 5.42 -7.72
C GLY A 133 24.90 4.80 -6.95
N PHE A 134 24.62 3.87 -6.04
CA PHE A 134 25.57 3.36 -5.06
C PHE A 134 25.39 1.85 -4.87
N ASN A 135 26.45 1.17 -4.42
CA ASN A 135 26.49 -0.26 -4.14
C ASN A 135 25.83 -1.14 -5.22
N ILE A 136 26.25 -0.94 -6.48
CA ILE A 136 25.84 -1.81 -7.58
C ILE A 136 26.75 -3.03 -7.57
N GLU A 137 26.15 -4.22 -7.56
CA GLU A 137 26.84 -5.51 -7.61
C GLU A 137 26.56 -6.16 -8.98
N ASP A 138 27.58 -6.79 -9.57
CA ASP A 138 27.49 -7.54 -10.83
C ASP A 138 26.89 -6.77 -12.04
N GLY A 139 26.88 -5.44 -11.99
CA GLY A 139 26.28 -4.60 -13.05
C GLY A 139 24.77 -4.70 -13.14
N GLN A 140 24.08 -5.26 -12.14
CA GLN A 140 22.63 -5.38 -12.09
C GLN A 140 22.02 -4.43 -11.04
N PHE A 141 20.77 -4.05 -11.25
CA PHE A 141 20.02 -3.31 -10.23
C PHE A 141 19.72 -4.22 -9.05
N ALA A 142 19.92 -3.70 -7.85
CA ALA A 142 19.43 -4.31 -6.62
C ALA A 142 17.90 -4.20 -6.53
N TYR A 143 17.33 -4.80 -5.50
CA TYR A 143 15.89 -4.78 -5.25
C TYR A 143 15.30 -3.36 -5.35
N ALA A 144 14.21 -3.24 -6.09
CA ALA A 144 13.57 -1.97 -6.38
C ALA A 144 12.69 -1.51 -5.22
N LYS A 145 12.93 -0.29 -4.74
CA LYS A 145 11.99 0.46 -3.91
C LYS A 145 11.08 1.28 -4.83
N ASP A 146 9.81 0.96 -4.83
CA ASP A 146 8.81 1.70 -5.60
C ASP A 146 8.46 3.04 -4.96
N CYS A 147 8.09 4.01 -5.80
CA CYS A 147 7.66 5.34 -5.37
C CYS A 147 6.29 5.37 -4.69
N ALA A 148 5.43 4.40 -5.02
CA ALA A 148 4.15 4.20 -4.37
C ALA A 148 4.27 3.16 -3.25
N SER A 149 3.69 3.47 -2.09
CA SER A 149 3.52 2.47 -1.04
C SER A 149 2.49 1.44 -1.50
N LEU A 150 2.75 0.15 -1.25
CA LEU A 150 1.81 -0.95 -1.51
C LEU A 150 0.41 -0.68 -0.91
N PHE A 151 0.36 0.06 0.21
CA PHE A 151 -0.87 0.52 0.83
C PHE A 151 -0.80 2.04 1.04
N PRO A 152 -1.43 2.82 0.16
CA PRO A 152 -1.68 4.23 0.40
C PRO A 152 -2.44 4.40 1.72
N PRO A 153 -2.23 5.51 2.45
CA PRO A 153 -2.92 5.77 3.71
C PRO A 153 -4.45 5.64 3.59
N ALA A 154 -5.03 6.06 2.46
CA ALA A 154 -6.46 5.96 2.20
C ALA A 154 -6.96 4.50 2.16
N ILE A 155 -6.24 3.60 1.46
CA ILE A 155 -6.60 2.18 1.37
C ILE A 155 -6.46 1.53 2.74
N LEU A 156 -5.39 1.84 3.47
CA LEU A 156 -5.17 1.30 4.81
C LEU A 156 -6.32 1.67 5.77
N MET A 157 -6.72 2.94 5.79
CA MET A 157 -7.84 3.40 6.62
C MET A 157 -9.15 2.72 6.18
N GLY A 158 -9.38 2.55 4.87
CA GLY A 158 -10.54 1.84 4.35
C GLY A 158 -10.59 0.36 4.78
N LEU A 159 -9.45 -0.35 4.71
CA LEU A 159 -9.33 -1.73 5.16
C LEU A 159 -9.58 -1.86 6.67
N VAL A 160 -9.04 -0.96 7.48
CA VAL A 160 -9.27 -0.94 8.92
C VAL A 160 -10.75 -0.72 9.23
N MET A 161 -11.39 0.26 8.61
CA MET A 161 -12.82 0.51 8.83
C MET A 161 -13.70 -0.64 8.35
N SER A 162 -13.37 -1.23 7.19
CA SER A 162 -14.07 -2.41 6.68
C SER A 162 -13.98 -3.60 7.64
N LEU A 163 -12.79 -3.84 8.21
CA LEU A 163 -12.58 -4.89 9.21
C LEU A 163 -13.41 -4.63 10.48
N ILE A 164 -13.45 -3.39 10.98
CA ILE A 164 -14.25 -3.03 12.15
C ILE A 164 -15.75 -3.31 11.91
N LEU A 165 -16.29 -2.88 10.77
CA LEU A 165 -17.69 -3.11 10.43
C LEU A 165 -18.01 -4.60 10.30
N LEU A 166 -17.09 -5.39 9.74
CA LEU A 166 -17.23 -6.83 9.60
C LEU A 166 -17.26 -7.52 10.97
N LEU A 167 -16.45 -7.08 11.93
CA LEU A 167 -16.47 -7.59 13.31
C LEU A 167 -17.79 -7.24 14.01
N VAL A 168 -18.29 -6.01 13.86
CA VAL A 168 -19.59 -5.59 14.43
C VAL A 168 -20.73 -6.43 13.84
N LEU A 169 -20.72 -6.65 12.53
CA LEU A 169 -21.72 -7.50 11.86
C LEU A 169 -21.64 -8.95 12.35
N ALA A 170 -20.45 -9.51 12.45
CA ALA A 170 -20.25 -10.86 12.97
C ALA A 170 -20.78 -10.99 14.41
N TYR A 171 -20.53 -9.99 15.26
CA TYR A 171 -21.07 -9.95 16.62
C TYR A 171 -22.60 -9.88 16.64
N ALA A 172 -23.21 -9.01 15.82
CA ALA A 172 -24.66 -8.91 15.72
C ALA A 172 -25.30 -10.22 15.24
N LEU A 173 -24.71 -10.87 14.23
CA LEU A 173 -25.15 -12.18 13.74
C LEU A 173 -24.98 -13.26 14.80
N HIS A 174 -23.87 -13.28 15.52
CA HIS A 174 -23.64 -14.20 16.63
C HIS A 174 -24.72 -14.03 17.71
N MET A 175 -25.05 -12.79 18.08
CA MET A 175 -26.13 -12.49 19.02
C MET A 175 -27.50 -12.93 18.50
N LEU A 176 -27.79 -12.74 17.21
CA LEU A 176 -29.05 -13.17 16.60
C LEU A 176 -29.19 -14.70 16.61
N ILE A 177 -28.11 -15.42 16.28
CA ILE A 177 -28.08 -16.89 16.33
C ILE A 177 -28.27 -17.38 17.78
N HIS A 178 -27.61 -16.75 18.74
CA HIS A 178 -27.74 -17.07 20.16
C HIS A 178 -29.17 -16.87 20.67
N LEU A 179 -29.80 -15.73 20.34
CA LEU A 179 -31.20 -15.46 20.70
C LEU A 179 -32.16 -16.47 20.07
N LYS A 180 -31.97 -16.79 18.78
CA LYS A 180 -32.79 -17.81 18.10
C LYS A 180 -32.60 -19.20 18.69
N SER A 181 -31.40 -19.53 19.16
CA SER A 181 -31.14 -20.79 19.88
C SER A 181 -31.88 -20.83 21.21
N LEU A 182 -31.90 -19.72 21.94
CA LEU A 182 -32.55 -19.59 23.23
C LEU A 182 -34.08 -19.65 23.09
N ASP A 183 -34.65 -18.90 22.15
CA ASP A 183 -36.08 -18.93 21.80
C ASP A 183 -36.55 -20.37 21.46
N ARG A 184 -35.81 -21.08 20.60
CA ARG A 184 -36.09 -22.50 20.29
C ARG A 184 -36.03 -23.41 21.51
N HIS A 185 -35.15 -23.12 22.47
CA HIS A 185 -35.07 -23.87 23.73
C HIS A 185 -36.28 -23.60 24.63
N TYR A 186 -36.77 -22.36 24.68
CA TYR A 186 -37.98 -22.00 25.44
C TYR A 186 -39.26 -22.54 24.81
N GLU A 187 -39.40 -22.53 23.48
CA GLU A 187 -40.50 -23.22 22.78
C GLU A 187 -40.53 -24.72 23.10
N CYS A 188 -39.36 -25.36 23.18
CA CYS A 188 -39.26 -26.77 23.61
C CYS A 188 -39.75 -26.97 25.06
N LYS A 189 -39.54 -25.98 25.94
CA LYS A 189 -40.00 -25.99 27.33
C LYS A 189 -41.48 -25.58 27.51
N ALA A 190 -42.02 -24.77 26.60
CA ALA A 190 -43.40 -24.25 26.65
C ALA A 190 -44.43 -25.18 25.97
N SER A 191 -43.99 -26.30 25.38
CA SER A 191 -44.89 -27.28 24.75
C SER A 191 -45.92 -27.82 25.77
N PRO A 192 -47.23 -27.81 25.44
CA PRO A 192 -48.34 -27.86 26.39
C PRO A 192 -48.68 -29.30 26.81
N VAL A 193 -47.74 -30.03 27.42
CA VAL A 193 -48.02 -31.39 27.91
C VAL A 193 -48.31 -31.45 29.42
N TYR A 194 -48.04 -30.39 30.20
CA TYR A 194 -48.35 -30.42 31.64
C TYR A 194 -48.74 -29.05 32.22
N PHE A 195 -49.93 -28.57 31.88
CA PHE A 195 -50.75 -27.90 32.90
C PHE A 195 -51.74 -28.95 33.41
N PRO A 196 -51.53 -29.56 34.59
CA PRO A 196 -52.51 -30.48 35.12
C PRO A 196 -53.77 -29.67 35.45
N GLN A 197 -54.87 -30.00 34.77
CA GLN A 197 -56.19 -29.55 35.14
C GLN A 197 -56.41 -29.88 36.62
N MET A 198 -56.68 -28.86 37.45
CA MET A 198 -57.24 -29.07 38.77
C MET A 198 -58.56 -29.81 38.61
N LYS A 199 -58.57 -31.10 38.95
CA LYS A 199 -59.79 -31.87 39.09
C LYS A 199 -59.77 -32.51 40.49
N ASP A 200 -60.69 -32.00 41.31
CA ASP A 200 -61.12 -32.49 42.62
C ASP A 200 -60.96 -34.00 42.77
N ILE A 201 -60.22 -34.43 43.80
CA ILE A 201 -60.37 -35.76 44.41
C ILE A 201 -60.14 -35.65 45.93
N ASP A 202 -61.18 -36.02 46.65
CA ASP A 202 -61.29 -36.18 48.10
C ASP A 202 -60.27 -37.14 48.73
N THR A 203 -59.90 -36.80 49.97
CA THR A 203 -59.51 -37.65 51.12
C THR A 203 -58.29 -38.60 51.05
N VAL A 204 -57.35 -38.30 51.97
CA VAL A 204 -56.65 -39.22 52.91
C VAL A 204 -55.55 -40.13 52.35
N ASP A 205 -54.28 -39.74 52.50
CA ASP A 205 -53.35 -40.14 53.58
C ASP A 205 -51.88 -39.93 53.17
N GLU A 206 -51.02 -39.70 54.16
CA GLU A 206 -49.68 -39.13 54.07
C GLU A 206 -48.62 -39.97 53.30
N LYS A 207 -47.74 -39.27 52.55
CA LYS A 207 -46.25 -39.29 52.70
C LYS A 207 -45.52 -38.45 51.65
N GLU A 208 -44.69 -37.52 52.12
CA GLU A 208 -43.65 -36.76 51.39
C GLU A 208 -42.32 -37.56 51.26
N PRO A 209 -41.28 -37.08 50.56
CA PRO A 209 -41.20 -36.45 49.23
C PRO A 209 -40.10 -37.15 48.37
N LEU A 210 -39.66 -36.52 47.27
CA LEU A 210 -38.50 -36.83 46.42
C LEU A 210 -38.76 -37.76 45.22
N ARG A 211 -38.69 -37.19 44.00
CA ARG A 211 -37.62 -37.53 43.04
C ARG A 211 -37.67 -36.59 41.82
N ASN A 212 -36.60 -35.82 41.65
CA ASN A 212 -36.33 -34.88 40.55
C ASN A 212 -36.02 -35.59 39.20
N ASN A 213 -36.70 -36.70 38.88
CA ASN A 213 -36.40 -37.52 37.69
C ASN A 213 -37.12 -37.06 36.42
N GLY A 214 -38.16 -36.23 36.53
CA GLY A 214 -38.78 -35.64 35.35
C GLY A 214 -37.83 -34.69 34.62
N ILE A 215 -36.81 -34.21 35.33
CA ILE A 215 -35.99 -33.08 34.91
C ILE A 215 -34.90 -33.46 33.90
N GLU A 216 -34.17 -34.54 34.17
CA GLU A 216 -33.10 -35.00 33.28
C GLU A 216 -33.61 -35.66 32.00
N ALA A 217 -34.79 -36.30 32.04
CA ALA A 217 -35.38 -36.95 30.87
C ALA A 217 -35.88 -35.93 29.83
N TYR A 218 -36.23 -34.71 30.24
CA TYR A 218 -36.67 -33.65 29.33
C TYR A 218 -35.49 -33.00 28.58
N GLU A 219 -34.32 -32.82 29.22
CA GLU A 219 -33.17 -32.18 28.58
C GLU A 219 -32.63 -33.03 27.45
N LEU A 220 -32.52 -34.34 27.69
CA LEU A 220 -31.99 -35.30 26.71
C LEU A 220 -32.84 -35.35 25.43
N ARG A 221 -34.17 -35.17 25.52
CA ARG A 221 -35.06 -35.22 24.35
C ARG A 221 -35.03 -33.96 23.49
N CYS A 222 -34.99 -32.76 24.09
CA CYS A 222 -34.79 -31.51 23.33
C CYS A 222 -33.41 -31.47 22.65
N GLN A 223 -32.38 -32.03 23.31
CA GLN A 223 -31.02 -32.11 22.76
C GLN A 223 -30.93 -33.04 21.53
N GLN A 224 -31.71 -34.13 21.50
CA GLN A 224 -31.77 -35.06 20.37
C GLN A 224 -32.41 -34.41 19.13
N TYR A 225 -33.47 -33.62 19.27
CA TYR A 225 -34.12 -32.93 18.14
C TYR A 225 -33.27 -31.77 17.58
N SER A 226 -32.48 -31.09 18.41
CA SER A 226 -31.55 -30.06 17.95
C SER A 226 -30.39 -30.61 17.11
N LYS A 227 -30.05 -31.90 17.23
CA LYS A 227 -28.97 -32.55 16.47
C LYS A 227 -29.38 -33.07 15.09
N ILE A 228 -30.67 -33.16 14.79
CA ILE A 228 -31.19 -33.80 13.56
C ILE A 228 -31.28 -32.82 12.38
N TYR A 229 -31.10 -31.51 12.60
CA TYR A 229 -31.25 -30.47 11.57
C TYR A 229 -29.98 -29.62 11.36
N ILE A 230 -28.81 -30.25 11.34
CA ILE A 230 -27.59 -29.70 10.71
C ILE A 230 -27.53 -30.22 9.28
#